data_AF-V7AQU0-F1
#
_entry.id   AF-V7AQU0-F1
#
_cell.length_a   1.000
_cell.length_b   1.000
_cell.length_c   1.000
_cell.angle_alpha   90.00
_cell.angle_beta   90.00
_cell.angle_gamma   90.00
#
_symmetry.space_group_name_H-M   'P 1'
#
loop_
_entity.id
_entity.type
_entity.pdbx_description
1 polymer ?
#
loop_
_entity_poly.entity_id
_entity_poly.type
_entity_poly.pdbx_seq_one_letter_code
_entity_poly.pdbx_strand_id
1 'polypeptide(L)'
;MTLTHFLNDVNLSKETWNVVVRVLRLWCVQDFTKQKIPFSLEMVLQDEEGVRIHASVRRTLIYKFQNQICEDRVYSIQSFTVASNLGSYRTTKHEYKINFQYGTKVSLMANEV
;
A
#
# COMPACT_ATOMS: atom_id res chain seq x y z
N MET A 1 -22.14 1.90 -1.93
CA MET A 1 -21.34 1.47 -0.76
C MET A 1 -20.45 0.32 -1.20
N THR A 2 -19.14 0.53 -1.28
CA THR A 2 -18.19 -0.59 -1.42
C THR A 2 -17.90 -1.14 -0.04
N LEU A 3 -18.02 -2.47 0.14
CA LEU A 3 -17.66 -3.14 1.38
C LEU A 3 -16.18 -2.87 1.70
N THR A 4 -15.90 -2.42 2.93
CA THR A 4 -14.53 -2.27 3.45
C THR A 4 -14.10 -3.61 4.05
N HIS A 5 -12.84 -3.97 3.83
CA HIS A 5 -12.23 -5.20 4.32
C HIS A 5 -11.11 -4.90 5.32
N PHE A 6 -10.94 -5.77 6.31
CA PHE A 6 -9.80 -5.75 7.22
C PHE A 6 -8.55 -6.32 6.53
N LEU A 7 -7.37 -5.91 6.99
CA LEU A 7 -6.12 -6.41 6.44
C LEU A 7 -5.92 -7.89 6.75
N ASN A 8 -6.43 -8.40 7.87
CA ASN A 8 -6.32 -9.81 8.23
C ASN A 8 -7.02 -10.74 7.21
N ASP A 9 -8.02 -10.22 6.49
CA ASP A 9 -8.71 -10.99 5.46
C ASP A 9 -7.93 -11.01 4.14
N VAL A 10 -6.99 -10.09 3.93
CA VAL A 10 -6.28 -9.90 2.66
C VAL A 10 -5.48 -11.15 2.31
N ASN A 11 -5.82 -11.76 1.18
CA ASN A 11 -5.21 -12.99 0.68
C ASN A 11 -5.20 -13.00 -0.86
N LEU A 12 -4.73 -14.12 -1.45
CA LEU A 12 -4.60 -14.30 -2.89
C LEU A 12 -5.90 -14.72 -3.61
N SER A 13 -6.97 -15.07 -2.89
CA SER A 13 -8.17 -15.68 -3.49
C SER A 13 -9.15 -14.68 -4.09
N LYS A 14 -9.06 -13.40 -3.72
CA LYS A 14 -9.96 -12.35 -4.24
C LYS A 14 -9.29 -11.49 -5.30
N GLU A 15 -10.07 -11.12 -6.31
CA GLU A 15 -9.63 -10.25 -7.41
C GLU A 15 -9.66 -8.77 -7.03
N THR A 16 -10.54 -8.36 -6.11
CA THR A 16 -10.69 -6.96 -5.71
C THR A 16 -10.77 -6.81 -4.20
N TRP A 17 -10.06 -5.81 -3.70
CA TRP A 17 -10.02 -5.42 -2.29
C TRP A 17 -10.35 -3.94 -2.17
N ASN A 18 -10.93 -3.57 -1.03
CA ASN A 18 -11.12 -2.20 -0.58
C ASN A 18 -10.80 -2.16 0.90
N VAL A 19 -9.74 -1.43 1.29
CA VAL A 19 -9.26 -1.34 2.66
C VAL A 19 -9.20 0.13 3.08
N VAL A 20 -9.44 0.41 4.36
CA VAL A 20 -9.23 1.73 4.96
C VAL A 20 -8.05 1.63 5.91
N VAL A 21 -7.00 2.39 5.64
CA VAL A 21 -5.70 2.22 6.31
C VAL A 21 -5.00 3.54 6.54
N ARG A 22 -4.27 3.64 7.64
CA ARG A 22 -3.29 4.69 7.91
C ARG A 22 -1.94 4.32 7.29
N VAL A 23 -1.26 5.29 6.68
CA VAL A 23 0.13 5.15 6.24
C VAL A 23 1.04 5.43 7.42
N LEU A 24 1.63 4.39 8.01
CA LEU A 24 2.55 4.53 9.15
C LEU A 24 3.94 4.97 8.74
N ARG A 25 4.41 4.44 7.60
CA ARG A 25 5.74 4.75 7.04
C ARG A 25 5.65 4.78 5.53
N LEU A 26 6.38 5.71 4.90
CA LEU A 26 6.46 5.90 3.45
C LEU A 26 7.91 6.24 3.08
N TRP A 27 8.52 5.48 2.17
CA TRP A 27 9.90 5.73 1.76
C TRP A 27 10.16 5.32 0.30
N CYS A 28 11.11 6.00 -0.32
CA CYS A 28 11.59 5.65 -1.66
C CYS A 28 12.77 4.68 -1.56
N VAL A 29 12.73 3.57 -2.30
CA VAL A 29 13.89 2.72 -2.54
C VAL A 29 14.65 3.30 -3.72
N GLN A 30 15.88 3.74 -3.51
CA GLN A 30 16.70 4.34 -4.57
C GLN A 30 17.18 3.28 -5.58
N ASP A 31 17.30 3.67 -6.84
CA ASP A 31 17.96 2.87 -7.86
C ASP A 31 19.45 3.24 -7.89
N PHE A 32 20.31 2.34 -7.41
CA PHE A 32 21.77 2.55 -7.38
C PHE A 32 22.41 2.58 -8.78
N THR A 33 21.67 2.22 -9.83
CA THR A 33 22.13 2.22 -11.22
C THR A 33 21.62 3.42 -12.03
N LYS A 34 20.43 3.96 -11.70
CA LYS A 34 19.81 5.11 -12.40
C LYS A 34 19.47 6.22 -11.40
N GLN A 35 20.38 7.19 -11.27
CA GLN A 35 20.38 8.24 -10.23
C GLN A 35 19.17 9.20 -10.17
N LYS A 36 18.21 9.16 -11.11
CA LYS A 36 17.15 10.20 -11.18
C LYS A 36 15.76 9.79 -10.69
N ILE A 37 15.42 8.50 -10.64
CA ILE A 37 14.06 8.06 -10.28
C ILE A 37 14.16 6.86 -9.33
N PRO A 38 13.43 6.85 -8.20
CA PRO A 38 13.39 5.71 -7.29
C PRO A 38 12.97 4.41 -7.99
N PHE A 39 13.47 3.29 -7.49
CA PHE A 39 13.09 1.94 -7.93
C PHE A 39 11.64 1.60 -7.51
N SER A 40 11.25 2.01 -6.30
CA SER A 40 9.89 1.86 -5.80
C SER A 40 9.60 2.89 -4.71
N LEU A 41 8.31 3.14 -4.49
CA LEU A 41 7.79 3.81 -3.31
C LEU A 41 7.14 2.74 -2.44
N GLU A 42 7.64 2.60 -1.24
CA GLU A 42 7.28 1.55 -0.29
C GLU A 42 6.57 2.14 0.93
N MET A 43 5.66 1.38 1.52
CA MET A 43 4.93 1.82 2.70
C MET A 43 4.54 0.69 3.65
N VAL A 44 4.32 1.07 4.91
CA VAL A 44 3.63 0.24 5.91
C VAL A 44 2.25 0.84 6.15
N LEU A 45 1.22 0.03 5.93
CA LEU A 45 -0.18 0.37 6.12
C LEU A 45 -0.69 -0.30 7.40
N GLN A 46 -1.58 0.38 8.12
CA GLN A 46 -2.25 -0.16 9.30
C GLN A 46 -3.75 0.11 9.24
N ASP A 47 -4.57 -0.90 9.50
CA ASP A 47 -6.03 -0.75 9.64
C ASP A 47 -6.45 -0.42 11.08
N GLU A 48 -7.76 -0.32 11.31
CA GLU A 48 -8.32 0.00 12.63
C GLU A 48 -8.11 -1.10 13.69
N GLU A 49 -7.94 -2.36 13.27
CA GLU A 49 -7.61 -3.48 14.16
C GLU A 49 -6.12 -3.52 14.54
N GLY A 50 -5.32 -2.62 13.96
CA GLY A 50 -3.89 -2.50 14.20
C GLY A 50 -3.05 -3.48 13.40
N VAL A 51 -3.64 -4.25 12.49
CA VAL A 51 -2.93 -5.16 11.58
C VAL A 51 -2.09 -4.33 10.62
N ARG A 52 -0.86 -4.78 10.36
CA ARG A 52 0.08 -4.06 9.50
C ARG A 52 0.42 -4.87 8.27
N ILE A 53 0.29 -4.26 7.10
CA ILE A 53 0.66 -4.86 5.83
C ILE A 53 1.67 -3.97 5.09
N HIS A 54 2.60 -4.62 4.39
CA HIS A 54 3.51 -3.91 3.50
C HIS A 54 2.82 -3.64 2.16
N ALA A 55 3.05 -2.47 1.57
CA ALA A 55 2.58 -2.13 0.24
C ALA A 55 3.68 -1.48 -0.62
N SER A 56 3.68 -1.81 -1.91
CA SER A 56 4.70 -1.36 -2.87
C SER A 56 4.07 -0.71 -4.10
N VAL A 57 4.64 0.42 -4.51
CA VAL A 57 4.40 1.12 -5.78
C VAL A 57 5.69 1.03 -6.61
N ARG A 58 5.65 0.20 -7.64
CA ARG A 58 6.74 0.05 -8.63
C ARG A 58 7.04 1.36 -9.37
N ARG A 59 8.30 1.55 -9.78
CA ARG A 59 8.82 2.73 -10.50
C ARG A 59 7.87 3.32 -11.54
N THR A 60 7.29 2.46 -12.37
CA THR A 60 6.41 2.87 -13.48
C THR A 60 5.11 3.54 -13.02
N LEU A 61 4.76 3.47 -11.74
CA LEU A 61 3.54 4.04 -11.17
C LEU A 61 3.80 5.11 -10.10
N ILE A 62 5.06 5.35 -9.71
CA ILE A 62 5.40 6.34 -8.68
C ILE A 62 4.81 7.71 -9.02
N TYR A 63 4.92 8.14 -10.28
CA TYR A 63 4.43 9.44 -10.75
C TYR A 63 2.94 9.67 -10.44
N LYS A 64 2.15 8.60 -10.37
CA LYS A 64 0.70 8.65 -10.15
C LYS A 64 0.36 8.83 -8.66
N PHE A 65 1.13 8.25 -7.76
CA PHE A 65 0.76 8.12 -6.35
C PHE A 65 1.62 8.95 -5.38
N GLN A 66 2.86 9.30 -5.78
CA GLN A 66 3.83 9.95 -4.88
C GLN A 66 3.35 11.26 -4.25
N ASN A 67 2.53 12.04 -4.97
CA ASN A 67 2.00 13.32 -4.48
C ASN A 67 0.64 13.19 -3.77
N GLN A 68 0.05 12.00 -3.79
CA GLN A 68 -1.27 11.75 -3.22
C GLN A 68 -1.19 11.15 -1.80
N ILE A 69 -0.12 10.42 -1.52
CA ILE A 69 0.04 9.63 -0.30
C ILE A 69 1.06 10.32 0.62
N CYS A 70 0.68 10.50 1.88
CA CYS A 70 1.54 11.02 2.93
C CYS A 70 1.47 10.12 4.16
N GLU A 71 2.55 10.10 4.95
CA GLU A 71 2.53 9.49 6.28
C GLU A 71 1.46 10.14 7.17
N ASP A 72 1.01 9.41 8.20
CA ASP A 72 0.05 9.81 9.22
C ASP A 72 -1.35 10.18 8.73
N ARG A 73 -1.67 9.87 7.46
CA ARG A 73 -3.01 10.05 6.87
C ARG A 73 -3.71 8.72 6.66
N VAL A 74 -5.04 8.76 6.67
CA VAL A 74 -5.92 7.60 6.44
C VAL A 74 -6.46 7.65 5.02
N TYR A 75 -6.42 6.51 4.33
CA TYR A 75 -6.85 6.37 2.94
C TYR A 75 -7.76 5.16 2.76
N SER A 76 -8.76 5.29 1.89
CA SER A 76 -9.37 4.14 1.24
C SER A 76 -8.52 3.76 0.02
N ILE A 77 -8.11 2.50 -0.06
CA ILE A 77 -7.29 1.95 -1.14
C ILE A 77 -8.01 0.77 -1.76
N GLN A 78 -8.22 0.82 -3.07
CA GLN A 78 -9.04 -0.13 -3.80
C GLN A 78 -8.37 -0.65 -5.06
N SER A 79 -8.80 -1.82 -5.54
CA SER A 79 -8.33 -2.39 -6.81
C SER A 79 -6.81 -2.53 -6.87
N PHE A 80 -6.21 -3.08 -5.82
CA PHE A 80 -4.81 -3.47 -5.76
C PHE A 80 -4.65 -4.99 -5.95
N THR A 81 -3.42 -5.45 -6.20
CA THR A 81 -3.12 -6.88 -6.24
C THR A 81 -2.37 -7.31 -4.97
N VAL A 82 -2.46 -8.60 -4.66
CA VAL A 82 -1.82 -9.20 -3.48
C VAL A 82 -0.74 -10.16 -3.96
N ALA A 83 0.39 -10.21 -3.25
CA ALA A 83 1.44 -11.20 -3.46
C ALA A 83 1.92 -11.76 -2.13
N SER A 84 2.50 -12.96 -2.13
CA SER A 84 3.10 -13.52 -0.93
C SER A 84 4.28 -12.67 -0.45
N ASN A 85 4.35 -12.43 0.85
CA ASN A 85 5.43 -11.69 1.52
C ASN A 85 6.59 -12.63 1.86
N LEU A 86 7.05 -13.42 0.88
CA LEU A 86 8.05 -14.48 1.09
C LEU A 86 9.51 -13.99 0.95
N GLY A 87 9.71 -12.72 0.59
CA GLY A 87 11.05 -12.14 0.44
C GLY A 87 11.84 -12.09 1.75
N SER A 88 13.15 -11.94 1.65
CA SER A 88 14.06 -11.71 2.78
C SER A 88 13.86 -10.35 3.43
N TYR A 89 13.43 -9.35 2.65
CA TYR A 89 13.06 -8.04 3.14
C TYR A 89 11.58 -8.01 3.55
N ARG A 90 11.31 -8.05 4.86
CA ARG A 90 9.97 -7.99 5.43
C ARG A 90 9.88 -6.86 6.46
N THR A 91 9.02 -5.88 6.19
CA THR A 91 8.74 -4.77 7.10
C THR A 91 7.58 -5.08 8.05
N THR A 92 6.80 -6.11 7.76
CA THR A 92 5.64 -6.57 8.55
C THR A 92 5.62 -8.09 8.63
N LYS A 93 4.89 -8.63 9.63
CA LYS A 93 4.71 -10.08 9.82
C LYS A 93 3.59 -10.67 8.96
N HIS A 94 2.87 -9.84 8.21
CA HIS A 94 1.76 -10.27 7.38
C HIS A 94 2.24 -11.24 6.30
N GLU A 95 1.48 -12.32 6.07
CA GLU A 95 1.83 -13.36 5.09
C GLU A 95 1.83 -12.83 3.65
N TYR A 96 1.04 -11.79 3.41
CA TYR A 96 0.88 -11.14 2.11
C TYR A 96 1.34 -9.69 2.11
N LYS A 97 1.58 -9.16 0.91
CA LYS A 97 1.85 -7.73 0.66
C LYS A 97 0.96 -7.21 -0.46
N ILE A 98 0.71 -5.91 -0.43
CA ILE A 98 -0.09 -5.19 -1.44
C ILE A 98 0.84 -4.66 -2.53
N ASN A 99 0.44 -4.80 -3.78
CA ASN A 99 1.09 -4.15 -4.92
C ASN A 99 0.11 -3.23 -5.62
N PHE A 100 0.52 -1.98 -5.81
CA PHE A 100 -0.26 -1.03 -6.55
C PHE A 100 -0.22 -1.37 -8.05
N GLN A 101 -1.36 -1.20 -8.69
CA GLN A 101 -1.53 -1.32 -10.12
C GLN A 101 -2.08 -0.02 -10.70
N TYR A 102 -2.08 0.10 -12.04
CA TYR A 102 -2.59 1.30 -12.68
C TYR A 102 -4.05 1.57 -12.30
N GLY A 103 -4.88 0.53 -12.15
CA GLY A 103 -6.27 0.65 -11.72
C GLY A 103 -6.47 0.93 -10.22
N THR A 104 -5.42 0.96 -9.41
CA THR A 104 -5.54 1.22 -7.97
C THR A 104 -6.08 2.62 -7.73
N LYS A 105 -7.15 2.70 -6.93
CA LYS A 105 -7.77 3.95 -6.51
C LYS A 105 -7.37 4.24 -5.08
N VAL A 106 -7.00 5.49 -4.82
CA VAL A 106 -6.64 5.99 -3.50
C VAL A 106 -7.52 7.20 -3.22
N SER A 107 -8.10 7.28 -2.04
CA SER A 107 -8.94 8.41 -1.62
C SER A 107 -8.59 8.77 -0.19
N LEU A 108 -8.23 10.04 0.04
CA LEU A 108 -7.97 10.54 1.39
C LEU A 108 -9.27 10.51 2.19
N MET A 109 -9.24 9.85 3.34
CA MET A 109 -10.33 9.89 4.29
C MET A 109 -10.09 11.10 5.19
N ALA A 110 -10.97 12.10 5.14
CA ALA A 110 -10.92 13.18 6.12
C ALA A 110 -11.28 12.58 7.49
N ASN A 111 -10.41 12.76 8.49
CA ASN A 111 -10.85 12.60 9.85
C ASN A 111 -11.76 13.81 10.14
N GLU A 112 -13.04 13.56 10.42
CA GLU A 112 -13.82 14.51 11.20
C GLU A 112 -13.08 14.67 12.53
N VAL A 113 -12.62 15.90 12.79
CA VAL A 113 -11.97 16.28 14.06
C VAL A 113 -13.00 16.25 15.17
#